data_AF-A0A968VVS7-F1
#
_entry.id   AF-A0A968VVS7-F1
#
_cell.length_a   1.000
_cell.length_b   1.000
_cell.length_c   1.000
_cell.angle_alpha   90.00
_cell.angle_beta   90.00
_cell.angle_gamma   90.00
#
_symmetry.space_group_name_H-M   'P 1'
#
loop_
_entity.id
_entity.type
_entity.pdbx_description
1 polymer ?
#
loop_
_entity_poly.entity_id
_entity_poly.type
_entity_poly.pdbx_seq_one_letter_code
_entity_poly.pdbx_strand_id
1 'polypeptide(L)'
;MYDEPSARKLHSSGVPTLGGLAIFAGLIISLSLFFNFGFQEIKYIIAALTVIFFIGIKDDILVTAADKKLIGELFAVLVLAVLGDIRITSFHGFWAFMIYPILPVC
;
A
#
# COMPACT_ATOMS: atom_id res chain seq x y z
N MET A 1 -2.65 18.05 -13.21
CA MET A 1 -3.02 16.70 -13.64
C MET A 1 -4.54 16.66 -13.77
N TYR A 2 -5.05 17.08 -14.92
CA TYR A 2 -6.47 17.00 -15.25
C TYR A 2 -6.59 16.05 -16.44
N ASP A 3 -7.51 15.09 -16.36
CA ASP A 3 -7.79 14.14 -17.44
C ASP A 3 -8.60 14.87 -18.53
N GLU A 4 -8.00 15.10 -19.70
CA GLU A 4 -8.69 15.81 -20.79
C GLU A 4 -9.75 14.91 -21.45
N PRO A 5 -10.94 15.44 -21.76
CA PRO A 5 -12.03 14.64 -22.32
C PRO A 5 -11.68 14.17 -23.73
N SER A 6 -11.61 12.85 -23.92
CA SER A 6 -11.46 12.17 -25.22
C SER A 6 -12.77 11.50 -25.63
N ALA A 7 -12.96 11.25 -26.93
CA ALA A 7 -14.20 10.73 -27.55
C ALA A 7 -14.75 9.39 -27.00
N ARG A 8 -14.04 8.75 -26.05
CA ARG A 8 -14.44 7.50 -25.38
C ARG A 8 -14.87 7.68 -23.91
N LYS A 9 -14.83 8.90 -23.35
CA LYS A 9 -15.19 9.18 -21.95
C LYS A 9 -16.50 9.99 -21.87
N LEU A 10 -17.40 9.58 -20.99
CA LEU A 10 -18.72 10.21 -20.75
C LEU A 10 -18.64 11.52 -19.93
N HIS A 11 -17.48 11.84 -19.36
CA HIS A 11 -17.29 13.04 -18.53
C HIS A 11 -16.80 14.22 -19.36
N SER A 12 -17.49 15.36 -19.26
CA SER A 12 -17.21 16.62 -20.00
C SER A 12 -16.26 17.58 -19.26
N SER A 13 -15.84 17.25 -18.04
CA SER A 13 -14.95 18.06 -17.20
C SER A 13 -13.81 17.17 -16.71
N GLY A 14 -12.60 17.71 -16.60
CA GLY A 14 -11.46 16.93 -16.13
C GLY A 14 -11.61 16.56 -14.66
N VAL A 15 -11.44 15.28 -14.35
CA VAL A 15 -11.55 14.75 -12.99
C VAL A 15 -10.15 14.73 -12.37
N PRO A 16 -9.94 15.26 -11.15
CA PRO A 16 -8.65 15.24 -10.50
C PRO A 16 -8.29 13.80 -10.07
N THR A 17 -7.10 13.33 -10.41
CA THR A 17 -6.58 11.99 -10.05
C THR A 17 -6.09 11.89 -8.60
N LEU A 18 -6.20 12.97 -7.83
CA LEU A 18 -5.65 13.12 -6.47
C LEU A 18 -6.48 12.48 -5.34
N GLY A 19 -7.51 11.68 -5.65
CA GLY A 19 -8.37 11.06 -4.64
C GLY A 19 -7.60 10.18 -3.61
N GLY A 20 -6.56 9.48 -4.07
CA GLY A 20 -5.72 8.64 -3.19
C GLY A 20 -4.95 9.43 -2.13
N LEU A 21 -4.54 10.68 -2.41
CA LEU A 21 -3.87 11.56 -1.46
C LEU A 21 -4.79 11.92 -0.29
N ALA A 22 -6.07 12.20 -0.57
CA ALA A 22 -7.06 12.53 0.45
C ALA A 22 -7.33 11.34 1.40
N ILE A 23 -7.42 10.13 0.86
CA ILE A 23 -7.62 8.90 1.63
C ILE A 23 -6.42 8.62 2.53
N PHE A 24 -5.19 8.73 2.01
CA PHE A 24 -3.98 8.54 2.79
C PHE A 24 -3.83 9.56 3.92
N ALA A 25 -4.10 10.84 3.63
CA ALA A 25 -4.06 11.89 4.65
C ALA A 25 -5.07 11.61 5.78
N GLY A 26 -6.30 11.20 5.45
CA GLY A 26 -7.30 10.80 6.43
C GLY A 26 -6.86 9.60 7.28
N LEU A 27 -6.22 8.61 6.66
CA LEU A 27 -5.70 7.42 7.34
C LEU A 27 -4.58 7.78 8.33
N ILE A 28 -3.60 8.58 7.92
CA ILE A 28 -2.49 9.01 8.79
C ILE A 28 -2.98 9.85 9.96
N ILE A 29 -3.90 10.79 9.71
CA ILE A 29 -4.48 11.62 10.77
C ILE A 29 -5.26 10.76 11.77
N SER A 30 -6.08 9.82 11.28
CA SER A 30 -6.84 8.90 12.14
C SER A 30 -5.90 8.03 12.99
N LEU A 31 -4.88 7.43 12.39
CA LEU A 31 -3.87 6.65 13.13
C LEU A 31 -3.13 7.51 14.15
N SER A 32 -2.75 8.74 13.81
CA SER A 32 -2.03 9.62 14.74
C SER A 32 -2.87 10.06 15.93
N LEU A 33 -4.19 10.15 15.78
CA LEU A 33 -5.09 10.62 16.85
C LEU A 33 -5.56 9.47 17.76
N PHE A 34 -5.88 8.31 17.18
CA PHE A 34 -6.50 7.21 17.92
C PHE A 34 -5.53 6.10 18.31
N PHE A 35 -4.35 6.04 17.71
CA PHE A 35 -3.45 4.91 17.89
C PHE A 35 -2.33 5.20 18.90
N ASN A 36 -2.12 4.28 19.85
CA ASN A 36 -1.03 4.33 20.80
C ASN A 36 0.17 3.53 20.26
N PHE A 37 1.32 4.19 20.06
CA PHE A 37 2.53 3.63 19.44
C PHE A 37 3.30 2.58 20.29
N GLY A 38 2.64 1.96 21.27
CA GLY A 38 3.22 0.94 22.14
C GLY A 38 3.59 -0.36 21.41
N PHE A 39 2.97 -0.66 20.27
CA PHE A 39 3.26 -1.86 19.48
C PHE A 39 4.29 -1.56 18.39
N GLN A 40 5.44 -2.25 18.46
CA GLN A 40 6.54 -2.05 17.51
C GLN A 40 6.17 -2.49 16.08
N GLU A 41 5.35 -3.53 15.95
CA GLU A 41 4.85 -4.07 14.66
C GLU A 41 4.15 -3.01 13.81
N ILE A 42 3.37 -2.14 14.44
CA ILE A 42 2.55 -1.13 13.76
C ILE A 42 3.40 -0.02 13.16
N LYS A 43 4.57 0.24 13.72
CA LYS A 43 5.55 1.19 13.15
C LYS A 43 6.01 0.72 11.77
N TYR A 44 6.21 -0.58 11.58
CA TYR A 44 6.60 -1.15 10.29
C TYR A 44 5.47 -1.11 9.27
N ILE A 45 4.22 -1.33 9.71
CA ILE A 45 3.02 -1.19 8.86
C ILE A 45 2.89 0.25 8.35
N ILE A 46 2.98 1.24 9.25
CA ILE A 46 2.87 2.66 8.88
C ILE A 46 4.04 3.06 7.96
N ALA A 47 5.25 2.60 8.25
CA ALA A 47 6.41 2.86 7.39
C ALA A 47 6.21 2.32 5.97
N ALA A 48 5.73 1.08 5.83
CA ALA A 48 5.48 0.48 4.53
C ALA A 48 4.31 1.12 3.77
N LEU A 49 3.21 1.45 4.47
CA LEU A 49 2.10 2.22 3.90
C LEU A 49 2.60 3.54 3.33
N THR A 50 3.49 4.22 4.05
CA THR A 50 4.10 5.48 3.62
C THR A 50 4.98 5.28 2.39
N VAL A 51 5.81 4.22 2.35
CA VAL A 51 6.66 3.90 1.19
C VAL A 51 5.83 3.62 -0.06
N ILE A 52 4.81 2.75 0.03
CA ILE A 52 3.90 2.42 -1.08
C ILE A 52 3.18 3.68 -1.56
N PHE A 53 2.73 4.52 -0.63
CA PHE A 53 2.07 5.77 -0.97
C PHE A 53 2.97 6.74 -1.74
N PHE A 54 4.23 6.91 -1.33
CA PHE A 54 5.19 7.74 -2.07
C PHE A 54 5.50 7.17 -3.46
N ILE A 55 5.59 5.86 -3.61
CA ILE A 55 5.73 5.21 -4.92
C ILE A 55 4.50 5.49 -5.78
N GLY A 56 3.30 5.41 -5.21
CA GLY A 56 2.03 5.71 -5.89
C GLY A 56 1.93 7.17 -6.35
N ILE A 57 2.30 8.14 -5.49
CA ILE A 57 2.36 9.56 -5.88
C ILE A 57 3.40 9.77 -6.97
N LYS A 58 4.58 9.17 -6.82
CA LYS A 58 5.67 9.35 -7.78
C LYS A 58 5.28 8.82 -9.17
N ASP A 59 4.52 7.72 -9.22
CA ASP A 59 3.96 7.14 -10.45
C ASP A 59 2.85 8.02 -11.07
N ASP A 60 2.00 8.65 -10.25
CA ASP A 60 0.96 9.58 -10.73
C ASP A 60 1.55 10.87 -11.34
N ILE A 61 2.70 11.33 -10.83
CA ILE A 61 3.37 12.56 -11.31
C ILE A 61 4.34 12.28 -12.47
N LEU A 62 5.12 11.20 -12.37
CA LEU A 62 6.09 10.81 -13.37
C LEU A 62 5.56 9.55 -14.04
N VAL A 63 5.08 9.65 -15.27
CA VAL A 63 4.69 8.48 -16.09
C VAL A 63 5.90 7.55 -16.16
N THR A 64 5.89 6.54 -15.30
CA THR A 64 7.03 5.66 -15.05
C THR A 64 6.74 4.30 -15.69
N ALA A 65 7.75 3.68 -16.29
CA ALA A 65 7.59 2.36 -16.88
C ALA A 65 7.14 1.33 -15.83
N ALA A 66 6.20 0.45 -16.22
CA ALA A 66 5.61 -0.57 -15.35
C ALA A 66 6.66 -1.40 -14.57
N ASP A 67 7.81 -1.68 -15.19
CA ASP A 67 8.90 -2.45 -14.57
C ASP A 67 9.47 -1.76 -13.32
N LYS A 68 9.60 -0.43 -13.37
CA LYS A 68 10.14 0.36 -12.25
C LYS A 68 9.14 0.48 -11.10
N LYS A 69 7.84 0.45 -11.41
CA LYS A 69 6.77 0.42 -10.41
C LYS A 69 6.78 -0.90 -9.64
N LEU A 70 6.89 -2.02 -10.35
CA LEU A 70 6.89 -3.35 -9.74
C LEU A 70 8.10 -3.55 -8.80
N ILE A 71 9.28 -3.05 -9.17
CA ILE A 71 10.47 -3.09 -8.30
C ILE A 71 10.24 -2.29 -7.01
N GLY A 72 9.58 -1.13 -7.09
CA GLY A 72 9.27 -0.32 -5.92
C GLY A 72 8.32 -1.02 -4.96
N GLU A 73 7.25 -1.62 -5.47
CA GLU A 73 6.29 -2.39 -4.67
C GLU A 73 6.94 -3.64 -4.06
N LEU A 74 7.80 -4.33 -4.82
CA LEU A 74 8.57 -5.48 -4.33
C LEU A 74 9.50 -5.09 -3.18
N PHE A 75 10.13 -3.93 -3.26
CA PHE A 75 10.97 -3.40 -2.18
C PHE A 75 10.15 -3.10 -0.92
N ALA A 76 8.96 -2.51 -1.06
CA ALA A 76 8.08 -2.26 0.08
C ALA A 76 7.64 -3.56 0.77
N VAL A 77 7.33 -4.61 -0.01
CA VAL A 77 6.99 -5.94 0.54
C VAL A 77 8.18 -6.57 1.26
N LEU A 78 9.39 -6.45 0.72
CA LEU A 78 10.60 -6.93 1.39
C LEU A 78 10.83 -6.23 2.74
N VAL A 79 10.60 -4.92 2.79
CA VAL A 79 10.70 -4.16 4.05
C VAL A 79 9.69 -4.67 5.08
N LEU A 80 8.44 -4.91 4.68
CA LEU A 80 7.42 -5.47 5.58
C LEU A 80 7.76 -6.88 6.08
N ALA A 81 8.16 -7.75 5.16
CA ALA A 81 8.39 -9.16 5.47
C ALA A 81 9.65 -9.38 6.32
N VAL A 82 10.73 -8.62 6.06
CA VAL A 82 12.02 -8.81 6.73
C VAL A 82 12.14 -7.96 8.00
N LEU A 83 11.75 -6.67 7.95
CA LEU A 83 11.90 -5.78 9.12
C LEU A 83 10.68 -5.81 10.04
N GLY A 84 9.49 -6.04 9.49
CA GLY A 84 8.26 -6.12 10.27
C GLY A 84 7.93 -7.53 10.80
N ASP A 85 8.63 -8.56 10.31
CA ASP A 85 8.30 -9.99 10.48
C ASP A 85 6.80 -10.29 10.28
N ILE A 86 6.13 -9.48 9.44
CA ILE A 86 4.70 -9.62 9.18
C ILE A 86 4.53 -10.72 8.14
N ARG A 87 4.21 -11.91 8.63
CA ARG A 87 3.99 -13.10 7.81
C ARG A 87 2.51 -13.44 7.75
N ILE A 88 2.03 -13.81 6.58
CA ILE A 88 0.71 -14.43 6.45
C ILE A 88 0.84 -15.85 6.99
N THR A 89 0.46 -16.04 8.25
CA THR A 89 0.57 -17.33 8.95
C THR A 89 -0.57 -18.28 8.66
N SER A 90 -1.75 -17.75 8.29
CA SER A 90 -2.91 -18.57 7.98
C SER A 90 -3.91 -17.82 7.11
N PHE A 91 -4.40 -18.49 6.08
CA PHE A 91 -5.46 -17.99 5.19
C PHE A 91 -6.88 -18.21 5.76
N HIS A 92 -7.03 -18.39 7.08
CA HIS A 92 -8.33 -18.44 7.79
C HIS A 92 -9.40 -19.29 7.07
N GLY A 93 -9.00 -20.44 6.52
CA GLY A 93 -9.92 -21.38 5.87
C GLY A 93 -10.46 -20.97 4.50
N PHE A 94 -9.92 -19.92 3.85
CA PHE A 94 -10.35 -19.47 2.52
C PHE A 94 -10.21 -20.58 1.46
N TRP A 95 -9.19 -21.43 1.60
CA TRP A 95 -9.09 -22.75 0.96
C TRP A 95 -8.80 -23.77 2.06
N ALA A 96 -9.53 -24.90 2.07
CA ALA A 96 -9.48 -25.96 3.09
C ALA A 96 -8.13 -26.73 3.19
N PHE A 97 -7.02 -26.11 2.77
CA PHE A 97 -5.73 -26.72 2.51
C PHE A 97 -4.62 -26.31 3.47
N MET A 98 -4.89 -25.74 4.64
CA MET A 98 -3.79 -25.29 5.51
C MET A 98 -4.02 -25.55 6.99
N ILE A 99 -4.14 -26.83 7.31
CA ILE A 99 -3.69 -27.38 8.61
C ILE A 99 -2.25 -27.87 8.39
N TYR A 100 -1.32 -26.97 8.18
CA TYR A 100 0.10 -27.27 8.43
C TYR A 100 0.70 -26.05 9.13
N PRO A 101 1.17 -26.18 10.38
CA PRO A 101 1.95 -25.12 10.98
C PRO A 101 3.23 -24.99 10.17
N ILE A 102 3.40 -23.85 9.50
CA ILE A 102 4.70 -23.44 9.01
C ILE A 102 5.64 -23.42 10.21
N LEU A 103 6.72 -24.21 10.15
CA LEU A 103 7.69 -24.35 11.23
C LEU A 103 8.19 -22.98 11.70
N PRO A 104 8.34 -22.77 13.03
CA PRO A 104 9.05 -21.60 13.53
C PRO A 104 10.49 -21.70 13.05
N VAL A 105 10.96 -20.65 12.37
CA VAL A 105 12.38 -20.47 12.12
C VAL A 105 12.99 -20.14 13.48
N CYS A 106 13.85 -21.03 14.00
CA CYS A 106 14.72 -20.71 15.14
C CYS A 106 15.69 -19.57 14.79
#